data_AF-A0A2K3PJD7-F1
#
_entry.id   AF-A0A2K3PJD7-F1
#
_cell.length_a   1.000
_cell.length_b   1.000
_cell.length_c   1.000
_cell.angle_alpha   90.00
_cell.angle_beta   90.00
_cell.angle_gamma   90.00
#
_symmetry.space_group_name_H-M   'P 1'
#
loop_
_entity.id
_entity.type
_entity.pdbx_description
1 polymer ?
#
loop_
_entity_poly.entity_id
_entity_poly.type
_entity_poly.pdbx_seq_one_letter_code
_entity_poly.pdbx_strand_id
1 'polypeptide(L)'
;MYDVAFKPRLLTTLITDYLPNQNHPFSNPSQLSKVVSLIKTHSLLSESVTESMDPKAIKAWKSSVTSWVDRVLLLVSNHSPDKRWAGISLLGVTCEECSSDRFIESYLMWFQKLLSSLQSQEDSHLVKVAACASISDLLARLSGFPKFKKDGSASAVKVVQPVIRMLNDDNSEAIWEAAVHVICTLITSFPFSIQRHYDSVESAIAVKLVSGGCSDDMMK
;
A
#
# COMPACT_ATOMS: atom_id res chain seq x y z
N MET A 1 -13.63 -1.87 31.47
CA MET A 1 -13.15 -3.23 31.14
C MET A 1 -13.05 -3.30 29.62
N TYR A 2 -11.85 -3.16 29.04
CA TYR A 2 -11.66 -3.32 27.59
C TYR A 2 -11.73 -4.82 27.27
N ASP A 3 -12.63 -5.23 26.39
CA ASP A 3 -12.68 -6.61 25.91
C ASP A 3 -11.42 -6.89 25.07
N VAL A 4 -10.45 -7.57 25.69
CA VAL A 4 -9.16 -7.93 25.09
C VAL A 4 -9.35 -8.83 23.85
N ALA A 5 -10.47 -9.55 23.77
CA ALA A 5 -10.80 -10.41 22.63
C ALA A 5 -11.54 -9.68 21.51
N PHE A 6 -11.91 -8.41 21.67
CA PHE A 6 -12.67 -7.66 20.66
C PHE A 6 -11.91 -7.51 19.34
N LYS A 7 -10.67 -6.99 19.38
CA LYS A 7 -9.90 -6.72 18.15
C LYS A 7 -9.62 -8.00 17.35
N PRO A 8 -9.14 -9.10 17.95
CA PRO A 8 -8.90 -10.35 17.21
C PRO A 8 -10.18 -10.90 16.57
N ARG A 9 -11.31 -10.87 17.30
CA ARG A 9 -12.61 -11.34 16.79
C ARG A 9 -13.12 -10.49 15.64
N LEU A 10 -13.08 -9.16 15.78
CA LEU A 10 -13.51 -8.24 14.74
C LEU A 10 -12.68 -8.44 13.48
N LEU A 11 -11.36 -8.61 13.60
CA LEU A 11 -10.49 -8.87 12.46
C LEU A 11 -10.85 -10.19 11.75
N THR A 12 -11.15 -11.26 12.50
CA THR A 12 -11.63 -12.53 11.94
C THR A 12 -12.96 -12.36 11.20
N THR A 13 -13.90 -11.57 11.75
CA THR A 13 -15.17 -11.24 11.09
C THR A 13 -14.93 -10.49 9.77
N LEU A 14 -14.02 -9.50 9.75
CA LEU A 14 -13.68 -8.78 8.52
C LEU A 14 -13.12 -9.71 7.44
N ILE A 15 -12.22 -10.63 7.82
CA ILE A 15 -11.61 -11.59 6.89
C ILE A 15 -12.64 -12.56 6.28
N THR A 16 -13.61 -12.97 7.09
CA THR A 16 -14.59 -14.01 6.71
C THR A 16 -15.74 -13.41 5.90
N ASP A 17 -16.28 -12.28 6.37
CA ASP A 17 -17.58 -11.78 5.90
C ASP A 17 -17.44 -10.65 4.88
N TYR A 18 -16.30 -9.95 4.85
CA TYR A 18 -16.12 -8.75 4.03
C TYR A 18 -15.01 -8.86 2.98
N LEU A 19 -14.02 -9.73 3.19
CA LEU A 19 -12.94 -9.91 2.22
C LEU A 19 -13.27 -10.98 1.19
N PRO A 20 -12.98 -10.74 -0.11
CA PRO A 20 -13.22 -11.71 -1.14
C PRO A 20 -12.33 -12.95 -0.91
N ASN A 21 -12.81 -14.10 -1.39
CA ASN A 21 -12.07 -15.36 -1.30
C ASN A 21 -12.03 -16.06 -2.65
N GLN A 22 -11.45 -17.26 -2.75
CA GLN A 22 -11.39 -17.97 -4.05
C GLN A 22 -12.79 -18.19 -4.63
N ASN A 23 -13.77 -18.50 -3.78
CA ASN A 23 -15.14 -18.87 -4.14
C ASN A 23 -16.14 -17.70 -4.03
N HIS A 24 -15.74 -16.57 -3.44
CA HIS A 24 -16.60 -15.42 -3.20
C HIS A 24 -16.07 -14.19 -3.97
N PRO A 25 -16.85 -13.64 -4.91
CA PRO A 25 -16.46 -12.46 -5.66
C PRO A 25 -16.44 -11.22 -4.76
N PHE A 26 -15.80 -10.17 -5.23
CA PHE A 26 -15.87 -8.88 -4.58
C PHE A 26 -17.14 -8.17 -5.04
N SER A 27 -18.18 -8.16 -4.22
CA SER A 27 -19.51 -7.72 -4.67
C SER A 27 -19.69 -6.20 -4.69
N ASN A 28 -19.00 -5.45 -3.81
CA ASN A 28 -19.20 -4.01 -3.69
C ASN A 28 -17.95 -3.25 -3.17
N PRO A 29 -17.40 -2.29 -3.94
CA PRO A 29 -16.34 -1.36 -3.52
C PRO A 29 -16.56 -0.68 -2.16
N SER A 30 -17.79 -0.32 -1.81
CA SER A 30 -18.08 0.35 -0.54
C SER A 30 -17.82 -0.52 0.69
N GLN A 31 -17.79 -1.85 0.52
CA GLN A 31 -17.40 -2.76 1.60
C GLN A 31 -15.91 -2.60 1.94
N LEU A 32 -15.05 -2.30 0.96
CA LEU A 32 -13.63 -2.06 1.23
C LEU A 32 -13.46 -0.82 2.11
N SER A 33 -14.15 0.28 1.78
CA SER A 33 -14.11 1.51 2.57
C SER A 33 -14.57 1.27 4.00
N LYS A 34 -15.60 0.44 4.21
CA LYS A 34 -16.05 0.04 5.56
C LYS A 34 -14.96 -0.76 6.31
N VAL A 35 -14.33 -1.73 5.64
CA VAL A 35 -13.23 -2.51 6.21
C VAL A 35 -12.07 -1.59 6.63
N VAL A 36 -11.64 -0.70 5.74
CA VAL A 36 -10.58 0.29 6.01
C VAL A 36 -10.95 1.19 7.19
N SER A 37 -12.18 1.71 7.20
CA SER A 37 -12.69 2.54 8.30
C SER A 37 -12.63 1.80 9.63
N LEU A 38 -13.05 0.53 9.70
CA LEU A 38 -13.02 -0.26 10.93
C LEU A 38 -11.60 -0.57 11.39
N ILE A 39 -10.68 -0.83 10.45
CA ILE A 39 -9.27 -1.04 10.77
C ILE A 39 -8.67 0.20 11.42
N LYS A 40 -8.83 1.37 10.79
CA LYS A 40 -8.27 2.64 11.27
C LYS A 40 -8.91 3.07 12.58
N THR A 41 -10.24 3.01 12.67
CA THR A 41 -11.00 3.46 13.87
C THR A 41 -10.65 2.66 15.12
N HIS A 42 -10.40 1.36 14.98
CA HIS A 42 -10.12 0.48 16.12
C HIS A 42 -8.65 0.06 16.25
N SER A 43 -7.78 0.59 15.39
CA SER A 43 -6.36 0.22 15.28
C SER A 43 -6.19 -1.30 15.34
N LEU A 44 -6.89 -2.02 14.47
CA LEU A 44 -7.02 -3.48 14.53
C LEU A 44 -5.70 -4.22 14.25
N LEU A 45 -4.84 -3.60 13.43
CA LEU A 45 -3.55 -4.16 13.01
C LEU A 45 -2.39 -3.73 13.93
N SER A 46 -2.61 -2.75 14.80
CA SER A 46 -1.59 -2.21 15.70
C SER A 46 -1.45 -3.10 16.93
N GLU A 47 -0.58 -4.09 16.86
CA GLU A 47 -0.27 -5.03 17.94
C GLU A 47 0.46 -4.35 19.10
N SER A 48 -0.24 -3.53 19.86
CA SER A 48 0.27 -2.87 21.06
C SER A 48 0.22 -3.85 22.24
N VAL A 49 1.31 -4.60 22.43
CA VAL A 49 1.45 -5.51 23.57
C VAL A 49 1.89 -4.72 24.80
N THR A 50 1.14 -4.81 25.90
CA THR A 50 1.58 -4.29 27.21
C THR A 50 2.00 -5.44 28.11
N GLU A 51 2.93 -5.18 29.03
CA GLU A 51 3.47 -6.18 29.98
C GLU A 51 2.40 -6.84 30.86
N SER A 52 1.24 -6.19 31.00
CA SER A 52 0.09 -6.65 31.79
C SER A 52 -0.89 -7.55 31.03
N MET A 53 -0.70 -7.81 29.74
CA MET A 53 -1.63 -8.62 28.94
C MET A 53 -1.39 -10.12 29.11
N ASP A 54 -2.48 -10.89 29.13
CA ASP A 54 -2.43 -12.36 29.11
C ASP A 54 -1.66 -12.85 27.85
N PRO A 55 -0.60 -13.67 28.01
CA PRO A 55 0.12 -14.28 26.89
C PRO A 55 -0.77 -14.97 25.85
N LYS A 56 -1.89 -15.57 26.27
CA LYS A 56 -2.85 -16.20 25.34
C LYS A 56 -3.55 -15.16 24.46
N ALA A 57 -3.92 -14.02 25.04
CA ALA A 57 -4.55 -12.93 24.32
C ALA A 57 -3.58 -12.27 23.31
N ILE A 58 -2.32 -12.07 23.73
CA ILE A 58 -1.25 -11.59 22.83
C ILE A 58 -1.10 -12.56 21.64
N LYS A 59 -0.99 -13.86 21.91
CA LYS A 59 -0.86 -14.88 20.86
C LYS A 59 -2.06 -14.89 19.91
N ALA A 60 -3.28 -14.78 20.44
CA ALA A 60 -4.50 -14.72 19.63
C ALA A 60 -4.51 -13.49 18.72
N TRP A 61 -4.12 -12.32 19.23
CA TRP A 61 -4.05 -11.10 18.42
C TRP A 61 -3.00 -11.23 17.32
N LYS A 62 -1.77 -11.66 17.65
CA LYS A 62 -0.72 -11.89 16.65
C LYS A 62 -1.18 -12.87 15.57
N SER A 63 -1.89 -13.92 15.95
CA SER A 63 -2.47 -14.90 15.02
C SER A 63 -3.51 -14.27 14.10
N SER A 64 -4.44 -13.47 14.62
CA SER A 64 -5.45 -12.81 13.80
C SER A 64 -4.84 -11.82 12.80
N VAL A 65 -3.80 -11.07 13.20
CA VAL A 65 -3.08 -10.16 12.30
C VAL A 65 -2.30 -10.95 11.24
N THR A 66 -1.69 -12.08 11.59
CA THR A 66 -1.08 -12.96 10.60
C THR A 66 -2.10 -13.49 9.60
N SER A 67 -3.27 -13.96 10.06
CA SER A 67 -4.35 -14.39 9.14
C SER A 67 -4.85 -13.26 8.23
N TRP A 68 -4.89 -12.02 8.74
CA TRP A 68 -5.18 -10.83 7.93
C TRP A 68 -4.14 -10.64 6.82
N VAL A 69 -2.85 -10.64 7.18
CA VAL A 69 -1.76 -10.48 6.23
C VAL A 69 -1.78 -11.59 5.19
N ASP A 70 -1.92 -12.85 5.59
CA ASP A 70 -2.00 -14.00 4.68
C ASP A 70 -3.14 -13.84 3.68
N ARG A 71 -4.33 -13.42 4.16
CA ARG A 71 -5.48 -13.13 3.30
C ARG A 71 -5.18 -12.03 2.30
N VAL A 72 -4.59 -10.92 2.74
CA VAL A 72 -4.23 -9.79 1.86
C VAL A 72 -3.22 -10.23 0.81
N LEU A 73 -2.19 -11.00 1.17
CA LEU A 73 -1.18 -11.49 0.24
C LEU A 73 -1.74 -12.45 -0.81
N LEU A 74 -2.72 -13.28 -0.44
CA LEU A 74 -3.46 -14.13 -1.37
C LEU A 74 -4.23 -13.30 -2.40
N LEU A 75 -4.82 -12.17 -1.97
CA LEU A 75 -5.54 -11.25 -2.85
C LEU A 75 -4.59 -10.50 -3.80
N VAL A 76 -3.49 -9.97 -3.29
CA VAL A 76 -2.44 -9.31 -4.11
C VAL A 76 -1.93 -10.24 -5.21
N SER A 77 -1.80 -11.53 -4.90
CA SER A 77 -1.28 -12.53 -5.84
C SER A 77 -2.35 -13.11 -6.78
N ASN A 78 -3.61 -12.64 -6.70
CA ASN A 78 -4.71 -13.15 -7.52
C ASN A 78 -4.65 -12.61 -8.96
N HIS A 79 -5.19 -13.38 -9.91
CA HIS A 79 -5.29 -12.97 -11.33
C HIS A 79 -6.49 -12.08 -11.62
N SER A 80 -7.52 -12.10 -10.78
CA SER A 80 -8.70 -11.23 -10.93
C SER A 80 -8.33 -9.79 -10.57
N PRO A 81 -8.52 -8.82 -11.49
CA PRO A 81 -8.17 -7.42 -11.24
C PRO A 81 -8.83 -6.84 -9.99
N ASP A 82 -10.11 -7.14 -9.73
CA ASP A 82 -10.84 -6.61 -8.57
C ASP A 82 -10.27 -7.14 -7.25
N LYS A 83 -9.95 -8.44 -7.20
CA LYS A 83 -9.35 -9.07 -6.01
C LYS A 83 -7.95 -8.54 -5.77
N ARG A 84 -7.15 -8.39 -6.84
CA ARG A 84 -5.79 -7.85 -6.77
C ARG A 84 -5.81 -6.38 -6.33
N TRP A 85 -6.70 -5.56 -6.89
CA TRP A 85 -6.92 -4.17 -6.48
C TRP A 85 -7.26 -4.07 -4.98
N ALA A 86 -8.21 -4.87 -4.50
CA ALA A 86 -8.56 -4.90 -3.08
C ALA A 86 -7.39 -5.33 -2.21
N GLY A 87 -6.66 -6.38 -2.60
CA GLY A 87 -5.47 -6.85 -1.91
C GLY A 87 -4.38 -5.79 -1.83
N ILE A 88 -4.07 -5.12 -2.93
CA ILE A 88 -3.05 -4.07 -2.99
C ILE A 88 -3.46 -2.89 -2.10
N SER A 89 -4.72 -2.44 -2.19
CA SER A 89 -5.24 -1.34 -1.37
C SER A 89 -5.15 -1.65 0.13
N LEU A 90 -5.55 -2.87 0.52
CA LEU A 90 -5.46 -3.32 1.92
C LEU A 90 -4.01 -3.52 2.37
N LEU A 91 -3.08 -3.81 1.46
CA LEU A 91 -1.66 -3.88 1.80
C LEU A 91 -1.10 -2.50 2.14
N GLY A 92 -1.52 -1.44 1.44
CA GLY A 92 -1.20 -0.05 1.81
C GLY A 92 -1.67 0.30 3.22
N VAL A 93 -2.95 0.04 3.52
CA VAL A 93 -3.52 0.21 4.87
C VAL A 93 -2.81 -0.65 5.91
N THR A 94 -2.42 -1.88 5.55
CA THR A 94 -1.64 -2.74 6.45
C THR A 94 -0.26 -2.14 6.73
N CYS A 95 0.38 -1.56 5.70
CA CYS A 95 1.62 -0.82 5.86
C CYS A 95 1.42 0.33 6.83
N GLU A 96 0.35 1.13 6.76
CA GLU A 96 0.12 2.25 7.68
C GLU A 96 -0.19 1.81 9.12
N GLU A 97 -0.99 0.75 9.29
CA GLU A 97 -1.67 0.46 10.57
C GLU A 97 -1.04 -0.66 11.41
N CYS A 98 -0.18 -1.50 10.81
CA CYS A 98 0.43 -2.61 11.56
C CYS A 98 1.42 -2.13 12.63
N SER A 99 1.87 -3.03 13.52
CA SER A 99 2.95 -2.73 14.46
C SER A 99 4.27 -2.45 13.74
N SER A 100 5.16 -1.67 14.35
CA SER A 100 6.49 -1.39 13.78
C SER A 100 7.33 -2.65 13.59
N ASP A 101 7.27 -3.59 14.54
CA ASP A 101 7.98 -4.87 14.46
C ASP A 101 7.53 -5.66 13.22
N ARG A 102 6.21 -5.79 13.04
CA ARG A 102 5.63 -6.49 11.88
C ARG A 102 5.98 -5.81 10.57
N PHE A 103 5.89 -4.48 10.53
CA PHE A 103 6.27 -3.71 9.36
C PHE A 103 7.72 -4.00 8.97
N ILE A 104 8.65 -3.88 9.92
CA ILE A 104 10.09 -4.08 9.69
C ILE A 104 10.40 -5.51 9.24
N GLU A 105 9.73 -6.51 9.79
CA GLU A 105 9.92 -7.91 9.41
C GLU A 105 9.43 -8.21 7.98
N SER A 106 8.42 -7.48 7.50
CA SER A 106 7.69 -7.84 6.27
C SER A 106 7.82 -6.84 5.12
N TYR A 107 8.28 -5.61 5.36
CA TYR A 107 8.20 -4.51 4.37
C TYR A 107 8.88 -4.86 3.06
N LEU A 108 10.03 -5.55 3.09
CA LEU A 108 10.77 -5.84 1.87
C LEU A 108 9.99 -6.79 0.95
N MET A 109 9.32 -7.79 1.53
CA MET A 109 8.47 -8.73 0.78
C MET A 109 7.22 -8.03 0.24
N TRP A 110 6.59 -7.16 1.02
CA TRP A 110 5.46 -6.34 0.59
C TRP A 110 5.85 -5.39 -0.54
N PHE A 111 7.00 -4.74 -0.42
CA PHE A 111 7.57 -3.87 -1.43
C PHE A 111 7.80 -4.62 -2.75
N GLN A 112 8.36 -5.83 -2.74
CA GLN A 112 8.54 -6.60 -3.98
C GLN A 112 7.21 -6.91 -4.67
N LYS A 113 6.16 -7.23 -3.92
CA LYS A 113 4.82 -7.47 -4.48
C LYS A 113 4.23 -6.21 -5.09
N LEU A 114 4.29 -5.08 -4.39
CA LEU A 114 3.80 -3.79 -4.90
C LEU A 114 4.58 -3.32 -6.14
N LEU A 115 5.90 -3.47 -6.12
CA LEU A 115 6.76 -3.14 -7.25
C LEU A 115 6.41 -3.98 -8.49
N SER A 116 6.12 -5.27 -8.31
CA SER A 116 5.72 -6.15 -9.42
C SER A 116 4.42 -5.68 -10.10
N SER A 117 3.46 -5.17 -9.32
CA SER A 117 2.21 -4.60 -9.85
C SER A 117 2.43 -3.28 -10.59
N LEU A 118 3.37 -2.44 -10.13
CA LEU A 118 3.75 -1.20 -10.85
C LEU A 118 4.45 -1.49 -12.17
N GLN A 119 5.23 -2.57 -12.23
CA GLN A 119 5.99 -2.96 -13.42
C GLN A 119 5.15 -3.69 -14.47
N SER A 120 4.00 -4.24 -14.08
CA SER A 120 3.12 -5.00 -14.96
C SER A 120 2.45 -4.09 -16.00
N GLN A 121 2.64 -4.42 -17.27
CA GLN A 121 1.95 -3.73 -18.38
C GLN A 121 0.51 -4.20 -18.54
N GLU A 122 0.22 -5.45 -18.15
CA GLU A 122 -1.08 -6.11 -18.31
C GLU A 122 -2.08 -5.75 -17.20
N ASP A 123 -1.60 -5.13 -16.10
CA ASP A 123 -2.47 -4.78 -14.99
C ASP A 123 -3.42 -3.63 -15.34
N SER A 124 -4.66 -3.73 -14.86
CA SER A 124 -5.70 -2.71 -15.04
C SER A 124 -5.31 -1.36 -14.42
N HIS A 125 -5.93 -0.28 -14.89
CA HIS A 125 -5.68 1.07 -14.34
C HIS A 125 -5.93 1.15 -12.83
N LEU A 126 -6.98 0.50 -12.33
CA LEU A 126 -7.30 0.45 -10.90
C LEU A 126 -6.18 -0.20 -10.08
N VAL A 127 -5.62 -1.30 -10.59
CA VAL A 127 -4.50 -2.02 -9.94
C VAL A 127 -3.26 -1.13 -9.91
N LYS A 128 -2.95 -0.42 -11.00
CA LYS A 128 -1.81 0.51 -11.07
C LYS A 128 -1.96 1.67 -10.09
N VAL A 129 -3.13 2.31 -10.04
CA VAL A 129 -3.42 3.41 -9.10
C VAL A 129 -3.29 2.93 -7.65
N ALA A 130 -3.88 1.76 -7.32
CA ALA A 130 -3.74 1.19 -5.99
C ALA A 130 -2.29 0.85 -5.64
N ALA A 131 -1.50 0.36 -6.60
CA ALA A 131 -0.09 0.05 -6.37
C ALA A 131 0.74 1.32 -6.11
N CYS A 132 0.46 2.42 -6.82
CA CYS A 132 1.05 3.73 -6.55
C CYS A 132 0.72 4.24 -5.14
N ALA A 133 -0.54 4.16 -4.72
CA ALA A 133 -0.95 4.56 -3.37
C ALA A 133 -0.24 3.69 -2.31
N SER A 134 -0.35 2.37 -2.41
CA SER A 134 0.21 1.46 -1.42
C SER A 134 1.74 1.47 -1.35
N ILE A 135 2.44 1.72 -2.47
CA ILE A 135 3.90 1.87 -2.42
C ILE A 135 4.30 3.20 -1.76
N SER A 136 3.48 4.24 -1.94
CA SER A 136 3.70 5.53 -1.28
C SER A 136 3.52 5.38 0.23
N ASP A 137 2.45 4.71 0.68
CA ASP A 137 2.22 4.41 2.10
C ASP A 137 3.40 3.64 2.72
N LEU A 138 3.89 2.62 2.01
CA LEU A 138 5.03 1.81 2.46
C LEU A 138 6.30 2.65 2.58
N LEU A 139 6.63 3.44 1.55
CA LEU A 139 7.84 4.27 1.53
C LEU A 139 7.78 5.39 2.57
N ALA A 140 6.65 6.07 2.67
CA ALA A 140 6.40 7.10 3.68
C ALA A 140 6.61 6.53 5.09
N ARG A 141 6.01 5.37 5.39
CA ARG A 141 6.22 4.72 6.69
C ARG A 141 7.67 4.27 6.89
N LEU A 142 8.31 3.70 5.87
CA LEU A 142 9.71 3.25 5.96
C LEU A 142 10.66 4.40 6.28
N SER A 143 10.38 5.60 5.77
CA SER A 143 11.19 6.80 6.03
C SER A 143 11.23 7.21 7.51
N GLY A 144 10.20 6.82 8.27
CA GLY A 144 10.11 7.03 9.72
C GLY A 144 11.08 6.18 10.54
N PHE A 145 11.81 5.24 9.93
CA PHE A 145 12.76 4.38 10.63
C PHE A 145 14.22 4.71 10.24
N PRO A 146 14.97 5.47 11.07
CA PRO A 146 16.32 5.92 10.75
C PRO A 146 17.29 4.78 10.38
N LYS A 147 17.14 3.62 11.04
CA LYS A 147 17.96 2.41 10.79
C LYS A 147 17.89 1.92 9.35
N PHE A 148 16.78 2.14 8.66
CA PHE A 148 16.52 1.62 7.32
C PHE A 148 16.71 2.67 6.21
N LYS A 149 17.25 3.86 6.52
CA LYS A 149 17.39 4.95 5.52
C LYS A 149 18.14 4.52 4.25
N LYS A 150 19.20 3.71 4.40
CA LYS A 150 20.00 3.20 3.26
C LYS A 150 19.22 2.19 2.43
N ASP A 151 18.62 1.19 3.08
CA ASP A 151 17.86 0.14 2.40
C ASP A 151 16.57 0.68 1.78
N GLY A 152 15.91 1.62 2.47
CA GLY A 152 14.77 2.36 1.97
C GLY A 152 15.12 3.19 0.74
N SER A 153 16.27 3.88 0.73
CA SER A 153 16.75 4.58 -0.48
C SER A 153 17.01 3.62 -1.63
N ALA A 154 17.60 2.45 -1.36
CA ALA A 154 17.85 1.42 -2.39
C ALA A 154 16.55 0.84 -2.97
N SER A 155 15.50 0.70 -2.15
CA SER A 155 14.16 0.32 -2.59
C SER A 155 13.49 1.45 -3.38
N ALA A 156 13.53 2.68 -2.89
CA ALA A 156 12.96 3.86 -3.52
C ALA A 156 13.47 4.07 -4.96
N VAL A 157 14.78 3.89 -5.20
CA VAL A 157 15.38 3.99 -6.55
C VAL A 157 14.72 3.03 -7.55
N LYS A 158 14.31 1.83 -7.12
CA LYS A 158 13.69 0.83 -8.00
C LYS A 158 12.29 1.25 -8.49
N VAL A 159 11.65 2.19 -7.80
CA VAL A 159 10.31 2.69 -8.12
C VAL A 159 10.37 3.81 -9.17
N VAL A 160 11.48 4.54 -9.24
CA VAL A 160 11.62 5.74 -10.09
C VAL A 160 11.34 5.42 -11.56
N GLN A 161 11.99 4.39 -12.13
CA GLN A 161 11.84 4.04 -13.54
C GLN A 161 10.43 3.58 -13.94
N PRO A 162 9.77 2.66 -13.19
CA PRO A 162 8.37 2.34 -13.42
C PRO A 162 7.46 3.57 -13.43
N VAL A 163 7.66 4.51 -12.50
CA VAL A 163 6.83 5.71 -12.38
C VAL A 163 7.07 6.69 -13.53
N ILE A 164 8.32 6.92 -13.93
CA ILE A 164 8.64 7.74 -15.12
C ILE A 164 7.98 7.16 -16.36
N ARG A 165 7.99 5.83 -16.53
CA ARG A 165 7.31 5.17 -17.64
C ARG A 165 5.80 5.44 -17.61
N MET A 166 5.16 5.31 -16.45
CA MET A 166 3.73 5.61 -16.31
C MET A 166 3.39 7.07 -16.67
N LEU A 167 4.29 8.00 -16.37
CA LEU A 167 4.16 9.40 -16.77
C LEU A 167 4.36 9.60 -18.27
N ASN A 168 5.25 8.86 -18.92
CA ASN A 168 5.50 9.03 -20.36
C ASN A 168 4.44 8.36 -21.23
N ASP A 169 3.91 7.21 -20.80
CA ASP A 169 2.90 6.45 -21.54
C ASP A 169 1.56 7.22 -21.63
N ASP A 170 0.77 6.91 -22.66
CA ASP A 170 -0.59 7.41 -22.86
C ASP A 170 -1.57 6.71 -21.89
N ASN A 171 -1.48 7.08 -20.62
CA ASN A 171 -2.35 6.59 -19.55
C ASN A 171 -3.49 7.57 -19.25
N SER A 172 -4.46 7.13 -18.44
CA SER A 172 -5.50 8.01 -17.89
C SER A 172 -4.95 8.99 -16.87
N GLU A 173 -5.61 10.13 -16.71
CA GLU A 173 -5.29 11.16 -15.71
C GLU A 173 -5.08 10.61 -14.29
N ALA A 174 -5.96 9.70 -13.83
CA ALA A 174 -5.82 9.07 -12.51
C ALA A 174 -4.50 8.30 -12.32
N ILE A 175 -3.93 7.74 -13.39
CA ILE A 175 -2.62 7.07 -13.34
C ILE A 175 -1.51 8.12 -13.24
N TRP A 176 -1.63 9.23 -13.95
CA TRP A 176 -0.65 10.31 -13.88
C TRP A 176 -0.65 10.98 -12.51
N GLU A 177 -1.82 11.28 -11.94
CA GLU A 177 -1.95 11.79 -10.57
C GLU A 177 -1.29 10.84 -9.55
N ALA A 178 -1.59 9.53 -9.66
CA ALA A 178 -1.00 8.52 -8.80
C ALA A 178 0.52 8.41 -8.98
N ALA A 179 1.03 8.53 -10.20
CA ALA A 179 2.46 8.53 -10.50
C ALA A 179 3.17 9.77 -9.93
N VAL A 180 2.58 10.97 -10.07
CA VAL A 180 3.08 12.20 -9.46
C VAL A 180 3.10 12.09 -7.94
N HIS A 181 2.06 11.52 -7.32
CA HIS A 181 2.03 11.29 -5.89
C HIS A 181 3.19 10.40 -5.40
N VAL A 182 3.55 9.36 -6.17
CA VAL A 182 4.72 8.54 -5.87
C VAL A 182 6.02 9.34 -5.99
N ILE A 183 6.17 10.18 -7.02
CA ILE A 183 7.33 11.08 -7.14
C ILE A 183 7.42 12.02 -5.93
N CYS A 184 6.32 12.65 -5.52
CA CYS A 184 6.28 13.50 -4.32
C CYS A 184 6.74 12.72 -3.08
N THR A 185 6.24 11.50 -2.88
CA THR A 185 6.64 10.64 -1.77
C THR A 185 8.13 10.30 -1.80
N LEU A 186 8.68 10.01 -2.99
CA LEU A 186 10.11 9.75 -3.17
C LEU A 186 10.95 10.99 -2.85
N ILE A 187 10.53 12.19 -3.28
CA ILE A 187 11.22 13.45 -2.98
C ILE A 187 11.22 13.73 -1.47
N THR A 188 10.08 13.57 -0.80
CA THR A 188 9.95 13.89 0.63
C THR A 188 10.62 12.85 1.52
N SER A 189 10.51 11.57 1.16
CA SER A 189 10.95 10.45 2.01
C SER A 189 12.39 10.02 1.73
N PHE A 190 12.80 10.03 0.46
CA PHE A 190 14.09 9.50 -0.01
C PHE A 190 14.69 10.36 -1.14
N PRO A 191 14.99 11.65 -0.94
CA PRO A 191 15.34 12.59 -2.02
C PRO A 191 16.55 12.14 -2.85
N PHE A 192 17.53 11.48 -2.24
CA PHE A 192 18.71 10.95 -2.94
C PHE A 192 18.37 9.85 -3.96
N SER A 193 17.20 9.21 -3.85
CA SER A 193 16.76 8.19 -4.80
C SER A 193 16.44 8.76 -6.19
N ILE A 194 16.08 10.05 -6.25
CA ILE A 194 15.72 10.74 -7.50
C ILE A 194 16.92 11.44 -8.13
N GLN A 195 18.00 11.68 -7.39
CA GLN A 195 19.12 12.53 -7.83
C GLN A 195 19.67 12.15 -9.22
N ARG A 196 19.77 10.86 -9.54
CA ARG A 196 20.29 10.38 -10.84
C ARG A 196 19.26 10.36 -11.97
N HIS A 197 18.01 10.67 -11.65
CA HIS A 197 16.86 10.63 -12.55
C HIS A 197 16.16 12.00 -12.64
N TYR A 198 16.71 13.05 -12.02
CA TYR A 198 16.10 14.36 -11.91
C TYR A 198 15.64 14.90 -13.27
N ASP A 199 16.55 14.97 -14.25
CA ASP A 199 16.23 15.46 -15.61
C ASP A 199 15.12 14.65 -16.28
N SER A 200 15.09 13.34 -16.05
CA SER A 200 14.06 12.45 -16.61
C SER A 200 12.70 12.66 -15.95
N VAL A 201 12.68 12.85 -14.62
CA VAL A 201 11.44 13.14 -13.88
C VAL A 201 10.90 14.51 -14.26
N GLU A 202 11.77 15.52 -14.30
CA GLU A 202 11.42 16.89 -14.71
C GLU A 202 10.84 16.91 -16.13
N SER A 203 11.52 16.28 -17.08
CA SER A 203 11.06 16.20 -18.46
C SER A 203 9.69 15.51 -18.58
N ALA A 204 9.50 14.38 -17.90
CA ALA A 204 8.22 13.64 -17.94
C ALA A 204 7.05 14.49 -17.40
N ILE A 205 7.26 15.24 -16.33
CA ILE A 205 6.24 16.14 -15.76
C ILE A 205 5.99 17.33 -16.70
N ALA A 206 7.05 17.98 -17.18
CA ALA A 206 6.96 19.16 -18.04
C ALA A 206 6.20 18.86 -19.34
N VAL A 207 6.47 17.70 -19.97
CA VAL A 207 5.77 17.27 -21.19
C VAL A 207 4.26 17.19 -20.95
N LYS A 208 3.80 16.60 -19.83
CA LYS A 208 2.37 16.44 -19.54
C LYS A 208 1.67 17.76 -19.23
N LEU A 209 2.35 18.68 -18.54
CA LEU A 209 1.84 20.03 -18.29
C LEU A 209 1.67 20.81 -19.59
N VAL A 210 2.67 20.77 -20.48
CA VAL A 210 2.66 21.53 -21.74
C VAL A 210 1.70 20.93 -22.77
N SER A 211 1.49 19.60 -22.76
CA SER A 211 0.58 18.94 -23.68
C SER A 211 -0.90 19.14 -23.35
N GLY A 212 -1.25 19.87 -22.28
CA GLY A 212 -2.62 20.08 -21.83
C GLY A 212 -3.31 18.80 -21.33
N GLY A 213 -2.51 17.80 -20.93
CA GLY A 213 -3.03 16.52 -20.41
C GLY A 213 -3.44 16.58 -18.93
N CYS A 214 -3.07 17.63 -18.21
CA CYS A 214 -3.42 17.83 -16.81
C CYS A 214 -4.67 18.72 -16.71
N SER A 215 -5.69 18.30 -15.94
CA SER A 215 -6.78 19.20 -15.53
C SER A 215 -6.32 20.16 -14.43
N ASP A 216 -7.09 21.23 -14.21
CA ASP A 216 -6.86 22.18 -13.11
C ASP A 216 -6.85 21.52 -11.72
N ASP A 217 -7.43 20.33 -11.57
CA ASP A 217 -7.45 19.60 -10.30
C ASP A 217 -6.13 18.86 -10.00
N MET A 218 -5.35 18.49 -11.02
CA MET A 218 -3.99 17.93 -10.81
C MET A 218 -2.98 18.97 -10.29
N MET A 219 -3.29 20.26 -10.43
CA MET A 219 -2.41 21.37 -10.04
C MET A 219 -2.68 21.89 -8.61
N LYS A 220 -3.66 21.32 -7.89
CA LYS A 220 -4.03 21.70 -6.52
C LYS A 220 -3.46 20.73 -5.49
#